data_AF-A0A838RK74-F1
#
_entry.id   AF-A0A838RK74-F1
#
_cell.length_a   1.000
_cell.length_b   1.000
_cell.length_c   1.000
_cell.angle_alpha   90.00
_cell.angle_beta   90.00
_cell.angle_gamma   90.00
#
_symmetry.space_group_name_H-M   'P 1'
#
loop_
_entity.id
_entity.type
_entity.pdbx_description
1 polymer ?
#
loop_
_entity_poly.entity_id
_entity_poly.type
_entity_poly.pdbx_seq_one_letter_code
_entity_poly.pdbx_strand_id
1 'polypeptide(L)'
;MLILVLNCGSSSIKVQVIRPETQERLISGLLSEIGSPHASFRWQTSSVQQVENHTDIDYQQGIALILRTISSGPGQVVEHLTALDGIGHRVVHGGERFTESTLITPDVLAEIEACIPLAPLHNPANVQGIQSCQALLPAVPQVAVFDTAFHQTLPPHAYLYAIPYDLYE
;
A
#
# COMPACT_ATOMS: atom_id res chain seq x y z
N MET A 1 -12.86 -13.75 -4.01
CA MET A 1 -12.30 -12.44 -4.41
C MET A 1 -10.79 -12.56 -4.53
N LEU A 2 -10.15 -11.74 -5.36
CA LEU A 2 -8.70 -11.61 -5.48
C LEU A 2 -8.30 -10.18 -5.14
N ILE A 3 -7.56 -10.01 -4.05
CA ILE A 3 -7.12 -8.70 -3.56
C ILE A 3 -5.61 -8.58 -3.67
N LEU A 4 -5.17 -7.53 -4.35
CA LEU A 4 -3.78 -7.09 -4.31
C LEU A 4 -3.58 -6.24 -3.04
N VAL A 5 -2.67 -6.62 -2.16
CA VAL A 5 -2.36 -5.88 -0.94
C VAL A 5 -0.98 -5.27 -1.05
N LEU A 6 -0.89 -3.96 -0.85
CA LEU A 6 0.35 -3.18 -0.95
C LEU A 6 0.65 -2.46 0.35
N ASN A 7 1.91 -2.51 0.75
CA ASN A 7 2.47 -1.69 1.82
C ASN A 7 3.74 -1.01 1.31
N CYS A 8 3.59 0.25 0.92
CA CYS A 8 4.67 1.12 0.46
C CYS A 8 5.34 1.77 1.67
N GLY A 9 6.56 1.33 2.01
CA GLY A 9 7.45 2.03 2.93
C GLY A 9 8.22 3.15 2.21
N SER A 10 9.20 3.78 2.85
CA SER A 10 9.99 4.88 2.24
C SER A 10 10.92 4.47 1.09
N SER A 11 11.35 3.21 1.06
CA SER A 11 12.22 2.64 0.01
C SER A 11 11.88 1.19 -0.33
N SER A 12 10.65 0.76 -0.04
CA SER A 12 10.22 -0.61 -0.26
C SER A 12 8.73 -0.72 -0.55
N ILE A 13 8.34 -1.80 -1.23
CA ILE A 13 6.95 -2.20 -1.44
C ILE A 13 6.82 -3.66 -1.05
N LYS A 14 6.05 -3.94 0.00
CA LYS A 14 5.60 -5.31 0.29
C LYS A 14 4.31 -5.56 -0.48
N VAL A 15 4.22 -6.73 -1.10
CA VAL A 15 3.08 -7.13 -1.91
C VAL A 15 2.57 -8.51 -1.52
N GLN A 16 1.25 -8.68 -1.54
CA GLN A 16 0.60 -9.99 -1.56
C GLN A 16 -0.58 -9.98 -2.53
N VAL A 17 -0.89 -11.13 -3.11
CA VAL A 17 -2.22 -11.39 -3.70
C VAL A 17 -2.89 -12.46 -2.85
N ILE A 18 -4.07 -12.14 -2.34
CA ILE A 18 -4.80 -13.00 -1.39
C ILE A 18 -6.22 -13.30 -1.86
N ARG A 19 -6.76 -14.41 -1.38
CA ARG A 19 -8.20 -14.71 -1.36
C ARG A 19 -8.72 -14.53 0.07
N PRO A 20 -9.40 -13.42 0.39
CA PRO A 20 -9.83 -13.15 1.76
C PRO A 20 -10.75 -14.22 2.33
N GLU A 21 -11.55 -14.87 1.48
CA GLU A 21 -12.52 -15.90 1.91
C GLU A 21 -11.84 -17.16 2.44
N THR A 22 -10.69 -17.53 1.87
CA THR A 22 -9.93 -18.72 2.26
C THR A 22 -8.66 -18.38 3.05
N GLN A 23 -8.33 -17.09 3.16
CA GLN A 23 -7.05 -16.57 3.67
C GLN A 23 -5.83 -17.11 2.91
N GLU A 24 -6.05 -17.65 1.72
CA GLU A 24 -4.98 -18.16 0.89
C GLU A 24 -4.15 -16.99 0.35
N ARG A 25 -2.83 -17.13 0.43
CA ARG A 25 -1.87 -16.19 -0.14
C ARG A 25 -1.23 -16.82 -1.36
N LEU A 26 -1.58 -16.32 -2.54
CA LEU A 26 -1.12 -16.85 -3.82
C LEU A 26 0.34 -16.46 -4.11
N ILE A 27 0.71 -15.24 -3.73
CA ILE A 27 2.07 -14.72 -3.82
C ILE A 27 2.37 -13.78 -2.66
N SER A 28 3.62 -13.76 -2.22
CA SER A 28 4.17 -12.73 -1.33
C SER A 28 5.49 -12.22 -1.89
N GLY A 29 5.69 -10.90 -1.85
CA GLY A 29 6.93 -10.29 -2.31
C GLY A 29 7.34 -9.05 -1.52
N LEU A 30 8.61 -8.70 -1.65
CA LEU A 30 9.24 -7.50 -1.13
C LEU A 30 10.15 -6.93 -2.21
N LEU A 31 9.77 -5.77 -2.72
CA LEU A 31 10.67 -4.89 -3.46
C LEU A 31 11.38 -3.99 -2.45
N SER A 32 12.71 -4.03 -2.40
CA SER A 32 13.53 -3.25 -1.48
C SER A 32 14.54 -2.39 -2.22
N GLU A 33 15.01 -1.34 -1.55
CA GLU A 33 16.03 -0.40 -2.05
C GLU A 33 15.60 0.34 -3.33
N ILE A 34 14.31 0.72 -3.39
CA ILE A 34 13.77 1.56 -4.46
C ILE A 34 14.52 2.91 -4.49
N GLY A 35 14.85 3.38 -5.69
CA GLY A 35 15.66 4.58 -5.90
C GLY A 35 17.17 4.38 -5.66
N SER A 36 17.63 3.14 -5.49
CA SER A 36 19.05 2.81 -5.35
C SER A 36 19.57 1.94 -6.52
N PRO A 37 20.89 1.89 -6.75
CA PRO A 37 21.49 1.00 -7.73
C PRO A 37 21.35 -0.50 -7.42
N HIS A 38 20.85 -0.84 -6.23
CA HIS A 38 20.81 -2.18 -5.65
C HIS A 38 19.38 -2.63 -5.31
N ALA A 39 18.38 -2.06 -5.98
CA ALA A 39 17.01 -2.49 -5.83
C ALA A 39 16.87 -4.01 -6.06
N SER A 40 16.07 -4.68 -5.23
CA SER A 40 15.85 -6.12 -5.35
C SER A 40 14.40 -6.49 -5.11
N PHE A 41 13.85 -7.30 -6.02
CA PHE A 41 12.52 -7.88 -5.85
C PHE A 41 12.64 -9.34 -5.46
N ARG A 42 12.23 -9.66 -4.23
CA ARG A 42 12.18 -11.03 -3.72
C ARG A 42 10.74 -11.44 -3.60
N TRP A 43 10.35 -12.54 -4.22
CA TRP A 43 8.98 -13.02 -4.16
C TRP A 43 8.90 -14.55 -4.16
N GLN A 44 7.77 -15.05 -3.69
CA GLN A 44 7.49 -16.48 -3.61
C GLN A 44 6.00 -16.77 -3.79
N THR A 45 5.70 -17.87 -4.48
CA THR A 45 4.40 -18.54 -4.53
C THR A 45 4.48 -19.85 -3.72
N SER A 46 3.48 -20.72 -3.82
CA SER A 46 3.52 -22.05 -3.22
C SER A 46 4.56 -22.99 -3.86
N SER A 47 5.00 -22.71 -5.09
CA SER A 47 5.85 -23.60 -5.89
C SER A 47 7.18 -22.97 -6.29
N VAL A 48 7.28 -21.63 -6.29
CA VAL A 48 8.43 -20.89 -6.84
C VAL A 48 8.90 -19.85 -5.83
N GLN A 49 10.21 -19.69 -5.71
CA GLN A 49 10.86 -18.57 -5.05
C GLN A 49 11.86 -17.93 -6.01
N GLN A 50 11.88 -16.60 -6.09
CA GLN A 50 12.76 -15.86 -6.99
C GLN A 50 13.32 -14.61 -6.33
N VAL A 51 14.47 -14.18 -6.84
CA VAL A 51 15.14 -12.93 -6.50
C VAL A 51 15.61 -12.29 -7.80
N GLU A 52 15.11 -11.09 -8.07
CA GLU A 52 15.46 -10.29 -9.23
C GLU A 52 16.15 -9.01 -8.75
N ASN A 53 17.31 -8.68 -9.34
CA ASN A 53 18.01 -7.42 -9.05
C ASN A 53 17.67 -6.39 -10.12
N HIS A 54 17.52 -5.15 -9.68
CA HIS A 54 17.18 -3.99 -10.49
C HIS A 54 18.05 -2.80 -10.09
N THR A 55 18.07 -1.78 -10.93
CA THR A 55 18.91 -0.59 -10.74
C THR A 55 18.04 0.63 -10.95
N ASP A 56 18.07 1.55 -9.98
CA ASP A 56 17.46 2.88 -10.04
C ASP A 56 15.97 2.86 -10.42
N ILE A 57 15.24 1.86 -9.94
CA ILE A 57 13.78 1.80 -10.15
C ILE A 57 13.06 2.78 -9.24
N ASP A 58 12.05 3.45 -9.76
CA ASP A 58 11.12 4.27 -8.97
C ASP A 58 9.88 3.47 -8.50
N TYR A 59 8.97 4.12 -7.78
CA TYR A 59 7.74 3.48 -7.29
C TYR A 59 6.83 3.02 -8.41
N GLN A 60 6.68 3.81 -9.48
CA GLN A 60 5.79 3.46 -10.59
C GLN A 60 6.32 2.25 -11.34
N GLN A 61 7.62 2.21 -11.62
CA GLN A 61 8.33 1.08 -12.21
C GLN A 61 8.30 -0.14 -11.29
N GLY A 62 8.44 0.06 -9.97
CA GLY A 62 8.32 -0.99 -8.97
C GLY A 62 6.93 -1.63 -8.93
N ILE A 63 5.87 -0.82 -8.96
CA ILE A 63 4.49 -1.33 -9.07
C ILE A 63 4.28 -2.02 -10.42
N ALA A 64 4.75 -1.45 -11.54
CA ALA A 64 4.62 -2.09 -12.84
C ALA A 64 5.35 -3.45 -12.90
N LEU A 65 6.53 -3.56 -12.26
CA LEU A 65 7.26 -4.81 -12.07
C LEU A 65 6.40 -5.82 -11.30
N ILE A 66 5.86 -5.42 -10.15
CA ILE A 66 4.99 -6.27 -9.33
C ILE A 66 3.77 -6.76 -10.15
N LEU A 67 3.09 -5.85 -10.86
CA LEU A 67 1.92 -6.19 -11.67
C LEU A 67 2.27 -7.19 -12.78
N ARG A 68 3.40 -6.99 -13.47
CA ARG A 68 3.89 -7.93 -14.48
C ARG A 68 4.17 -9.31 -13.87
N THR A 69 4.83 -9.36 -12.70
CA THR A 69 5.15 -10.62 -12.03
C THR A 69 3.90 -11.40 -11.64
N ILE A 70 2.84 -10.74 -11.13
CA ILE A 70 1.61 -11.44 -10.75
C ILE A 70 0.75 -11.87 -11.95
N SER A 71 0.92 -11.24 -13.11
CA SER A 71 0.12 -11.52 -14.31
C SER A 71 0.84 -12.36 -15.37
N SER A 72 2.12 -12.67 -15.19
CA SER A 72 2.90 -13.38 -16.21
C SER A 72 4.13 -14.09 -15.63
N GLY A 73 4.61 -15.10 -16.36
CA GLY A 73 5.83 -15.82 -16.00
C GLY A 73 5.68 -16.69 -14.74
N PRO A 74 6.79 -17.03 -14.07
CA PRO A 74 6.78 -17.99 -12.97
C PRO A 74 6.06 -17.50 -11.70
N GLY A 75 5.80 -16.20 -11.59
CA GLY A 75 5.06 -15.59 -10.49
C GLY A 75 3.57 -15.38 -10.78
N GLN A 76 3.10 -15.83 -11.95
CA GLN A 76 1.73 -15.63 -12.38
C GLN A 76 0.74 -16.27 -11.41
N VAL A 77 -0.12 -15.44 -10.82
CA VAL A 77 -1.23 -15.84 -9.94
C VAL A 77 -2.58 -15.31 -10.41
N VAL A 78 -2.58 -14.44 -11.43
CA VAL A 78 -3.77 -13.98 -12.13
C VAL A 78 -3.61 -14.13 -13.64
N GLU A 79 -4.67 -14.49 -14.35
CA GLU A 79 -4.65 -14.60 -15.82
C GLU A 79 -4.54 -13.21 -16.46
N HIS A 80 -5.30 -12.26 -15.94
CA HIS A 80 -5.33 -10.86 -16.37
C HIS A 80 -5.41 -9.94 -15.15
N LEU A 81 -4.86 -8.73 -15.25
CA LEU A 81 -4.92 -7.75 -14.16
C LEU A 81 -6.36 -7.32 -13.82
N THR A 82 -7.28 -7.42 -14.79
CA THR A 82 -8.72 -7.19 -14.60
C THR A 82 -9.40 -8.26 -13.75
N ALA A 83 -8.72 -9.36 -13.42
CA ALA A 83 -9.22 -10.37 -12.49
C ALA A 83 -9.00 -9.98 -11.01
N LEU A 84 -8.29 -8.88 -10.73
CA LEU A 84 -8.21 -8.31 -9.40
C LEU A 84 -9.53 -7.60 -9.09
N ASP A 85 -10.16 -7.99 -7.99
CA ASP A 85 -11.42 -7.40 -7.53
C ASP A 85 -11.19 -6.09 -6.75
N GLY A 86 -9.97 -5.89 -6.25
CA GLY A 86 -9.60 -4.67 -5.53
C GLY A 86 -8.14 -4.61 -5.10
N ILE A 87 -7.71 -3.41 -4.71
CA ILE A 87 -6.37 -3.15 -4.17
C ILE A 87 -6.49 -2.57 -2.77
N GLY A 88 -5.87 -3.21 -1.78
CA GLY A 88 -5.76 -2.71 -0.41
C GLY A 88 -4.41 -2.03 -0.18
N HIS A 89 -4.43 -0.78 0.29
CA HIS A 89 -3.23 -0.01 0.62
C HIS A 89 -3.16 0.20 2.12
N ARG A 90 -2.03 -0.16 2.74
CA ARG A 90 -1.71 0.35 4.07
C ARG A 90 -1.39 1.85 3.97
N VAL A 91 -2.06 2.66 4.79
CA VAL A 91 -1.77 4.09 4.98
C VAL A 91 -1.42 4.31 6.44
N VAL A 92 -0.30 4.96 6.73
CA VAL A 92 0.16 5.09 8.12
C VAL A 92 -0.73 6.05 8.92
N HIS A 93 -0.92 7.28 8.45
CA HIS A 93 -1.67 8.28 9.21
C HIS A 93 -2.90 8.76 8.45
N GLY A 94 -4.07 8.64 9.07
CA GLY A 94 -5.36 9.11 8.55
C GLY A 94 -5.88 10.39 9.23
N GLY A 95 -5.11 10.94 10.19
CA GLY A 95 -5.56 12.07 10.98
C GLY A 95 -6.76 11.69 11.84
N GLU A 96 -7.59 12.67 12.19
CA GLU A 96 -8.85 12.44 12.92
C GLU A 96 -10.01 12.09 11.98
N ARG A 97 -9.87 12.35 10.68
CA ARG A 97 -10.94 12.16 9.69
C ARG A 97 -11.23 10.68 9.40
N PHE A 98 -10.19 9.87 9.29
CA PHE A 98 -10.32 8.48 8.87
C PHE A 98 -10.38 7.54 10.08
N THR A 99 -11.60 7.19 10.49
CA THR A 99 -11.88 6.26 11.60
C THR A 99 -12.06 4.80 11.16
N GLU A 100 -12.11 4.55 9.85
CA GLU A 100 -12.23 3.22 9.26
C GLU A 100 -11.59 3.15 7.87
N SER A 101 -11.41 1.94 7.37
CA SER A 101 -10.94 1.71 5.99
C SER A 101 -11.89 2.34 4.98
N THR A 102 -11.36 3.05 3.99
CA THR A 102 -12.16 3.89 3.09
C THR A 102 -11.82 3.63 1.63
N LEU A 103 -12.85 3.58 0.77
CA LEU A 103 -12.67 3.54 -0.69
C LEU A 103 -11.96 4.83 -1.17
N ILE A 104 -10.89 4.67 -1.93
CA ILE A 104 -10.08 5.79 -2.39
C ILE A 104 -10.79 6.49 -3.56
N THR A 105 -11.22 7.72 -3.30
CA THR A 105 -11.67 8.72 -4.28
C THR A 105 -10.63 9.83 -4.41
N PRO A 106 -10.75 10.77 -5.38
CA PRO A 106 -9.88 11.94 -5.44
C PRO A 106 -9.87 12.75 -4.14
N ASP A 107 -11.03 12.94 -3.51
CA ASP A 107 -11.15 13.66 -2.23
C ASP A 107 -10.43 12.90 -1.11
N VAL A 108 -10.60 11.57 -1.02
CA VAL A 108 -9.91 10.75 -0.01
C VAL A 108 -8.39 10.82 -0.21
N LEU A 109 -7.91 10.80 -1.45
CA LEU A 109 -6.47 10.94 -1.73
C LEU A 109 -5.93 12.30 -1.29
N ALA A 110 -6.65 13.40 -1.58
CA ALA A 110 -6.26 14.73 -1.14
C ALA A 110 -6.17 14.86 0.39
N GLU A 111 -7.06 14.20 1.13
CA GLU A 111 -7.04 14.17 2.59
C GLU A 111 -5.88 13.31 3.14
N ILE A 112 -5.53 12.22 2.47
CA ILE A 112 -4.33 11.42 2.80
C ILE A 112 -3.06 12.27 2.60
N GLU A 113 -3.02 13.07 1.52
CA GLU A 113 -1.93 14.03 1.25
C GLU A 113 -1.86 15.12 2.32
N ALA A 114 -3.00 15.65 2.76
CA ALA A 114 -3.06 16.63 3.86
C ALA A 114 -2.52 16.07 5.19
N CYS A 115 -2.54 14.74 5.37
CA CYS A 115 -1.96 14.06 6.54
C CYS A 115 -0.43 13.84 6.46
N ILE A 116 0.24 14.22 5.36
CA ILE A 116 1.70 14.08 5.23
C ILE A 116 2.49 14.69 6.41
N PRO A 117 2.17 15.89 6.92
CA PRO A 117 2.89 16.46 8.06
C PRO A 117 2.85 15.60 9.33
N LEU A 118 1.82 14.75 9.49
CA LEU A 118 1.67 13.85 10.64
C LEU A 118 2.52 12.57 10.50
N ALA A 119 2.84 12.16 9.27
CA ALA A 119 3.70 11.01 8.98
C ALA A 119 4.58 11.23 7.75
N PRO A 120 5.52 12.20 7.80
CA PRO A 120 6.24 12.69 6.62
C PRO A 120 7.16 11.66 5.97
N LEU A 121 7.57 10.64 6.73
CA LEU A 121 8.42 9.55 6.22
C LEU A 121 7.62 8.37 5.62
N HIS A 122 6.30 8.39 5.73
CA HIS A 122 5.45 7.25 5.37
C HIS A 122 4.35 7.61 4.37
N ASN A 123 3.51 8.60 4.70
CA ASN A 123 2.37 8.97 3.88
C ASN A 123 2.74 9.34 2.43
N PRO A 124 3.87 10.03 2.14
CA PRO A 124 4.26 10.29 0.76
C PRO A 124 4.44 9.02 -0.08
N ALA A 125 5.03 7.96 0.49
CA ALA A 125 5.19 6.69 -0.20
C ALA A 125 3.85 5.95 -0.36
N ASN A 126 2.94 6.08 0.61
CA ASN A 126 1.59 5.53 0.50
C ASN A 126 0.83 6.21 -0.66
N VAL A 127 0.89 7.54 -0.75
CA VAL A 127 0.30 8.34 -1.85
C VAL A 127 0.87 7.93 -3.21
N GLN A 128 2.20 7.83 -3.33
CA GLN A 128 2.84 7.40 -4.58
C GLN A 128 2.39 6.00 -5.02
N GLY A 129 2.24 5.07 -4.07
CA GLY A 129 1.71 3.73 -4.35
C GLY A 129 0.28 3.74 -4.87
N ILE A 130 -0.59 4.53 -4.23
CA ILE A 130 -1.99 4.71 -4.65
C ILE A 130 -2.07 5.32 -6.06
N GLN A 131 -1.37 6.43 -6.29
CA GLN A 131 -1.34 7.11 -7.59
C GLN A 131 -0.79 6.21 -8.70
N SER A 132 0.26 5.43 -8.41
CA SER A 132 0.82 4.45 -9.36
C SER A 132 -0.21 3.39 -9.74
N CYS A 133 -0.95 2.86 -8.77
CA CYS A 133 -2.03 1.92 -9.03
C CYS A 133 -3.20 2.56 -9.78
N GLN A 134 -3.55 3.82 -9.51
CA GLN A 134 -4.61 4.53 -10.26
C GLN A 134 -4.23 4.71 -11.73
N ALA A 135 -2.96 5.01 -12.01
CA ALA A 135 -2.46 5.15 -13.38
C ALA A 135 -2.40 3.81 -14.13
N LEU A 136 -1.99 2.73 -13.46
CA LEU A 136 -1.78 1.42 -14.08
C LEU A 136 -3.04 0.54 -14.11
N LEU A 137 -3.96 0.72 -13.16
CA LEU A 137 -5.18 -0.08 -12.97
C LEU A 137 -6.40 0.82 -12.71
N PRO A 138 -6.77 1.73 -13.64
CA PRO A 138 -7.79 2.75 -13.40
C PRO A 138 -9.20 2.20 -13.13
N ALA A 139 -9.48 0.96 -13.55
CA ALA A 139 -10.78 0.33 -13.36
C ALA A 139 -10.90 -0.50 -12.06
N VAL A 140 -9.79 -0.75 -11.35
CA VAL A 140 -9.79 -1.59 -10.14
C VAL A 140 -9.99 -0.70 -8.91
N PRO A 141 -11.00 -0.96 -8.06
CA PRO A 141 -11.23 -0.14 -6.88
C PRO A 141 -10.08 -0.29 -5.88
N GLN A 142 -9.72 0.81 -5.23
CA GLN A 142 -8.64 0.85 -4.24
C GLN A 142 -9.19 1.28 -2.89
N VAL A 143 -8.71 0.65 -1.82
CA VAL A 143 -9.13 0.92 -0.44
C VAL A 143 -7.91 1.28 0.38
N ALA A 144 -7.99 2.39 1.12
CA ALA A 144 -7.00 2.77 2.13
C ALA A 144 -7.38 2.14 3.47
N VAL A 145 -6.43 1.48 4.12
CA VAL A 145 -6.56 0.93 5.47
C VAL A 145 -5.57 1.66 6.36
N PHE A 146 -6.08 2.39 7.34
CA PHE A 146 -5.29 3.32 8.15
C PHE A 146 -4.80 2.65 9.43
N ASP A 147 -3.49 2.70 9.71
CA ASP A 147 -2.93 2.17 10.97
C ASP A 147 -3.51 2.91 12.20
N THR A 148 -3.93 4.16 12.01
CA THR A 148 -4.48 5.04 13.05
C THR A 148 -5.98 4.85 13.32
N ALA A 149 -6.73 4.25 12.38
CA ALA A 149 -8.20 4.16 12.47
C ALA A 149 -8.68 3.40 13.72
N PHE A 150 -7.99 2.30 14.07
CA PHE A 150 -8.33 1.49 15.26
C PHE A 150 -8.30 2.30 16.57
N HIS A 151 -7.50 3.36 16.63
CA HIS A 151 -7.31 4.17 17.84
C HIS A 151 -8.29 5.33 17.97
N GLN A 152 -9.15 5.57 16.97
CA GLN A 152 -10.08 6.72 16.96
C GLN A 152 -11.21 6.61 18.00
N THR A 153 -11.35 5.48 18.69
CA THR A 153 -12.30 5.32 19.80
C THR A 153 -11.71 5.67 21.18
N LEU A 154 -10.46 6.13 21.24
CA LEU A 154 -9.86 6.58 22.49
C LEU A 154 -10.62 7.80 23.04
N PRO A 155 -10.94 7.83 24.35
CA PRO A 155 -11.58 8.99 24.95
C PRO A 155 -10.60 10.18 25.07
N PRO A 156 -11.10 11.43 25.18
CA PRO A 156 -10.25 12.63 25.25
C PRO A 156 -9.14 12.58 26.30
N HIS A 157 -9.43 12.05 27.48
CA HIS A 157 -8.42 11.93 28.55
C HIS A 157 -7.25 10.98 28.22
N ALA A 158 -7.36 10.18 27.15
CA ALA A 158 -6.35 9.22 26.74
C ALA A 158 -5.52 9.68 25.52
N TYR A 159 -6.07 10.51 24.63
CA TYR A 159 -5.32 11.04 23.48
C TYR A 159 -4.83 12.48 23.67
N LEU A 160 -5.42 13.25 24.59
CA LEU A 160 -4.96 14.61 24.89
C LEU A 160 -3.72 14.58 25.78
N TYR A 161 -2.66 15.26 25.32
CA TYR A 161 -1.46 15.47 26.11
C TYR A 161 -1.65 16.59 27.15
N ALA A 162 -0.93 16.49 28.28
CA ALA A 162 -0.93 17.51 29.34
C ALA A 162 -0.05 18.73 28.99
N ILE A 163 -0.37 19.38 27.87
CA ILE A 163 0.29 20.57 27.32
C ILE A 163 -0.77 21.64 26.98
N PRO A 164 -0.41 22.87 26.58
CA PRO A 164 -1.37 23.89 26.17
C PRO A 164 -2.34 23.37 25.09
N TYR A 165 -3.64 23.58 25.30
CA TYR A 165 -4.70 23.00 24.47
C TYR A 165 -4.76 23.59 23.06
N ASP A 166 -4.28 24.81 22.88
CA ASP A 166 -4.13 25.50 21.59
C ASP A 166 -3.14 24.81 20.64
N LEU A 167 -2.31 23.88 21.13
CA LEU A 167 -1.46 23.02 20.30
C LEU A 167 -2.20 21.81 19.72
N TYR A 168 -3.39 21.49 20.25
CA TYR A 168 -4.27 20.43 19.74
C TYR A 168 -5.30 20.97 18.73
N GLU A 169 -5.81 22.19 18.95
CA GLU A 169 -6.79 22.87 18.07
C GLU A 169 -6.28 23.14 16.65
#